data_AF-A0A498DWR3-F1
#
_entry.id   AF-A0A498DWR3-F1
#
_cell.length_a   1.000
_cell.length_b   1.000
_cell.length_c   1.000
_cell.angle_alpha   90.00
_cell.angle_beta   90.00
_cell.angle_gamma   90.00
#
_symmetry.space_group_name_H-M   'P 1'
#
loop_
_entity.id
_entity.type
_entity.pdbx_description
1 polymer ?
#
loop_
_entity_poly.entity_id
_entity_poly.type
_entity_poly.pdbx_seq_one_letter_code
_entity_poly.pdbx_strand_id
1 'polypeptide(L)'
;MNNNVILKKIIIANNLKHFELKEIFELGGFTFSSSQVKAFMAGSQNKNHEKVNDEQFEAFLNGFILYSRGPVDEPTLLPRTIENFIIGLVESENTGAIEEIRCLIEDASDGLAKVD
;
A
#
# COMPACT_ATOMS: atom_id res chain seq x y z
N MET A 1 -7.80 -22.57 0.68
CA MET A 1 -8.00 -21.13 0.39
C MET A 1 -7.27 -20.83 -0.93
N ASN A 2 -7.83 -20.01 -1.84
CA ASN A 2 -7.22 -19.74 -3.16
C ASN A 2 -6.59 -18.33 -3.15
N ASN A 3 -5.38 -18.15 -3.69
CA ASN A 3 -4.64 -16.89 -3.76
C ASN A 3 -5.49 -15.75 -4.34
N ASN A 4 -6.27 -16.00 -5.39
CA ASN A 4 -7.17 -14.99 -5.96
C ASN A 4 -8.21 -14.48 -4.93
N VAL A 5 -8.67 -15.33 -4.02
CA VAL A 5 -9.64 -14.93 -2.98
C VAL A 5 -8.96 -14.07 -1.93
N ILE A 6 -7.73 -14.40 -1.53
CA ILE A 6 -6.94 -13.63 -0.56
C ILE A 6 -6.58 -12.27 -1.16
N LEU A 7 -6.06 -12.26 -2.38
CA LEU A 7 -5.75 -11.06 -3.15
C LEU A 7 -6.95 -10.10 -3.18
N LYS A 8 -8.14 -10.60 -3.56
CA LYS A 8 -9.38 -9.80 -3.56
C LYS A 8 -9.71 -9.20 -2.20
N LYS A 9 -9.57 -9.97 -1.12
CA LYS A 9 -9.82 -9.49 0.25
C LYS A 9 -8.87 -8.36 0.63
N ILE A 10 -7.58 -8.49 0.32
CA ILE A 10 -6.57 -7.45 0.59
C ILE A 10 -6.91 -6.18 -0.17
N ILE A 11 -7.25 -6.29 -1.46
CA ILE A 11 -7.61 -5.15 -2.32
C ILE A 11 -8.83 -4.40 -1.78
N ILE A 12 -9.89 -5.14 -1.40
CA ILE A 12 -11.10 -4.53 -0.84
C ILE A 12 -10.80 -3.86 0.49
N ALA A 13 -10.08 -4.54 1.39
CA ALA A 13 -9.75 -4.02 2.71
C ALA A 13 -8.91 -2.72 2.65
N ASN A 14 -8.07 -2.58 1.62
CA ASN A 14 -7.18 -1.43 1.43
C ASN A 14 -7.69 -0.44 0.37
N ASN A 15 -8.93 -0.62 -0.13
CA ASN A 15 -9.54 0.22 -1.18
C ASN A 15 -8.66 0.43 -2.42
N LEU A 16 -7.85 -0.58 -2.78
CA LEU A 16 -6.88 -0.46 -3.87
C LEU A 16 -7.59 -0.39 -5.24
N LYS A 17 -7.15 0.56 -6.04
CA LYS A 17 -7.57 0.80 -7.42
C LYS A 17 -6.74 -0.05 -8.36
N HIS A 18 -7.31 -0.24 -9.54
CA HIS A 18 -6.75 -1.17 -10.52
C HIS A 18 -5.35 -0.80 -11.01
N PHE A 19 -5.03 0.49 -11.08
CA PHE A 19 -3.69 0.95 -11.46
C PHE A 19 -2.68 0.70 -10.32
N GLU A 20 -3.09 0.90 -9.06
CA GLU A 20 -2.25 0.61 -7.87
C GLU A 20 -1.89 -0.90 -7.84
N LEU A 21 -2.81 -1.80 -8.19
CA LEU A 21 -2.47 -3.24 -8.28
C LEU A 21 -1.33 -3.50 -9.25
N LYS A 22 -1.33 -2.84 -10.41
CA LYS A 22 -0.31 -3.03 -11.44
C LYS A 22 1.06 -2.56 -10.90
N GLU A 23 1.07 -1.38 -10.28
CA GLU A 23 2.25 -0.82 -9.63
C GLU A 23 2.77 -1.74 -8.51
N ILE A 24 1.88 -2.30 -7.69
CA ILE A 24 2.24 -3.24 -6.62
C ILE A 24 2.91 -4.50 -7.20
N PHE A 25 2.36 -5.11 -8.24
CA PHE A 25 3.01 -6.27 -8.87
C PHE A 25 4.39 -5.90 -9.45
N GLU A 26 4.51 -4.71 -10.04
CA GLU A 26 5.75 -4.21 -10.63
C GLU A 26 6.84 -4.00 -9.57
N LEU A 27 6.47 -3.43 -8.41
CA LEU A 27 7.35 -3.35 -7.22
C LEU A 27 7.79 -4.72 -6.73
N GLY A 28 6.94 -5.74 -6.89
CA GLY A 28 7.24 -7.14 -6.60
C GLY A 28 8.08 -7.87 -7.65
N GLY A 29 8.47 -7.19 -8.74
CA GLY A 29 9.26 -7.77 -9.84
C GLY A 29 8.45 -8.44 -10.94
N PHE A 30 7.12 -8.30 -10.95
CA PHE A 30 6.24 -8.84 -12.01
C PHE A 30 5.50 -7.73 -12.74
N THR A 31 5.64 -7.66 -14.06
CA THR A 31 4.86 -6.74 -14.88
C THR A 31 3.67 -7.45 -15.51
N PHE A 32 2.46 -6.96 -15.23
CA PHE A 32 1.23 -7.46 -15.85
C PHE A 32 0.52 -6.39 -16.68
N SER A 33 -0.15 -6.83 -17.73
CA SER A 33 -1.09 -5.98 -18.47
C SER A 33 -2.34 -5.69 -17.65
N SER A 34 -3.03 -4.58 -17.95
CA SER A 34 -4.30 -4.25 -17.30
C SER A 34 -5.34 -5.37 -17.47
N SER A 35 -5.36 -6.06 -18.61
CA SER A 35 -6.25 -7.21 -18.83
C SER A 35 -5.94 -8.39 -17.92
N GLN A 36 -4.66 -8.73 -17.70
CA GLN A 36 -4.28 -9.80 -16.77
C GLN A 36 -4.64 -9.47 -15.32
N VAL A 37 -4.42 -8.23 -14.90
CA VAL A 37 -4.82 -7.81 -13.54
C VAL A 37 -6.36 -7.89 -13.38
N LYS A 38 -7.16 -7.62 -14.44
CA LYS A 38 -8.62 -7.89 -14.42
C LYS A 38 -8.91 -9.38 -14.33
N ALA A 39 -8.17 -10.21 -15.05
CA ALA A 39 -8.33 -11.65 -15.09
C ALA A 39 -8.12 -12.29 -13.69
N PHE A 40 -7.10 -11.83 -12.95
CA PHE A 40 -6.86 -12.23 -11.56
C PHE A 40 -8.02 -11.88 -10.63
N MET A 41 -8.69 -10.75 -10.90
CA MET A 41 -9.81 -10.24 -10.13
C MET A 41 -11.17 -10.78 -10.57
N ALA A 42 -11.25 -11.46 -11.73
CA ALA A 42 -12.49 -12.03 -12.23
C ALA A 42 -12.99 -13.18 -11.33
N GLY A 43 -14.31 -13.39 -11.27
CA GLY A 43 -14.91 -14.53 -10.56
C GLY A 43 -14.47 -15.86 -11.17
N SER A 44 -14.43 -16.94 -10.39
CA SER A 44 -13.91 -18.25 -10.85
C SER A 44 -14.68 -18.88 -12.01
N GLN A 45 -15.93 -18.47 -12.22
CA GLN A 45 -16.78 -18.91 -13.35
C GLN A 45 -16.63 -18.03 -14.60
N ASN A 46 -15.81 -16.97 -14.55
CA ASN A 46 -15.60 -16.07 -15.68
C ASN A 46 -14.62 -16.71 -16.68
N LYS A 47 -14.93 -16.63 -17.97
CA LYS A 47 -14.07 -17.15 -19.05
C LYS A 47 -12.66 -16.53 -19.10
N ASN A 48 -12.51 -15.32 -18.57
CA ASN A 48 -11.25 -14.60 -18.47
C ASN A 48 -10.62 -14.75 -17.08
N HIS A 49 -11.08 -15.69 -16.23
CA HIS A 49 -10.48 -15.89 -14.93
C HIS A 49 -9.10 -16.53 -15.06
N GLU A 50 -8.10 -15.86 -14.51
CA GLU A 50 -6.74 -16.40 -14.42
C GLU A 50 -6.38 -16.64 -12.95
N LYS A 51 -5.81 -17.82 -12.68
CA LYS A 51 -5.35 -18.20 -11.35
C LYS A 51 -4.03 -17.47 -11.05
N VAL A 52 -3.96 -16.84 -9.89
CA VAL A 52 -2.70 -16.31 -9.34
C VAL A 52 -1.97 -17.47 -8.68
N ASN A 53 -0.76 -17.78 -9.17
CA ASN A 53 0.08 -18.82 -8.57
C ASN A 53 0.79 -18.30 -7.30
N ASP A 54 1.58 -19.14 -6.65
CA ASP A 54 2.22 -18.77 -5.38
C ASP A 54 3.32 -17.71 -5.57
N GLU A 55 4.13 -17.83 -6.62
CA GLU A 55 5.20 -16.86 -6.94
C GLU A 55 4.66 -15.46 -7.24
N GLN A 56 3.56 -15.38 -8.01
CA GLN A 56 2.88 -14.14 -8.32
C GLN A 56 2.25 -13.53 -7.07
N PHE A 57 1.70 -14.36 -6.19
CA PHE A 57 1.10 -13.88 -4.95
C PHE A 57 2.17 -13.39 -3.96
N GLU A 58 3.30 -14.08 -3.87
CA GLU A 58 4.47 -13.65 -3.11
C GLU A 58 4.98 -12.29 -3.62
N ALA A 59 5.14 -12.16 -4.93
CA ALA A 59 5.54 -10.90 -5.55
C ALA A 59 4.56 -9.76 -5.23
N PHE A 60 3.24 -10.03 -5.30
CA PHE A 60 2.23 -9.06 -4.88
C PHE A 60 2.43 -8.62 -3.43
N LEU A 61 2.66 -9.55 -2.50
CA LEU A 61 2.83 -9.22 -1.08
C LEU A 61 4.11 -8.41 -0.83
N ASN A 62 5.22 -8.79 -1.46
CA ASN A 62 6.48 -8.05 -1.38
C ASN A 62 6.33 -6.64 -1.95
N GLY A 63 5.71 -6.52 -3.12
CA GLY A 63 5.39 -5.23 -3.72
C GLY A 63 4.41 -4.42 -2.88
N PHE A 64 3.45 -5.05 -2.22
CA PHE A 64 2.46 -4.38 -1.37
C PHE A 64 3.11 -3.80 -0.11
N ILE A 65 4.10 -4.50 0.44
CA ILE A 65 4.93 -4.01 1.54
C ILE A 65 5.67 -2.74 1.09
N LEU A 66 6.37 -2.78 -0.05
CA LEU A 66 7.08 -1.61 -0.59
C LEU A 66 6.12 -0.44 -0.85
N TYR A 67 4.97 -0.74 -1.45
CA TYR A 67 3.93 0.23 -1.73
C TYR A 67 3.34 0.90 -0.48
N SER A 68 3.18 0.15 0.61
CA SER A 68 2.50 0.65 1.81
C SER A 68 3.43 1.36 2.80
N ARG A 69 4.71 0.99 2.85
CA ARG A 69 5.66 1.52 3.84
C ARG A 69 7.01 1.99 3.30
N GLY A 70 7.29 1.79 2.01
CA GLY A 70 8.61 2.01 1.43
C GLY A 70 9.62 0.89 1.76
N PRO A 71 10.86 1.01 1.25
CA PRO A 71 11.93 0.09 1.57
C PRO A 71 12.38 0.25 3.04
N VAL A 72 12.92 -0.82 3.62
CA VAL A 72 13.31 -0.83 5.05
C VAL A 72 14.52 0.05 5.31
N ASP A 73 15.48 0.00 4.39
CA ASP A 73 16.79 0.61 4.59
C ASP A 73 16.76 2.13 4.37
N GLU A 74 15.76 2.61 3.62
CA GLU A 74 15.61 4.02 3.29
C GLU A 74 14.12 4.39 3.23
N PRO A 75 13.46 4.59 4.38
CA PRO A 75 12.04 4.94 4.41
C PRO A 75 11.86 6.38 3.92
N THR A 76 11.80 6.57 2.60
CA THR A 76 11.55 7.86 1.94
C THR A 76 10.07 8.22 1.91
N LEU A 77 9.19 7.29 2.29
CA LEU A 77 7.74 7.47 2.29
C LEU A 77 7.21 7.27 3.70
N LEU A 78 6.27 8.13 4.10
CA LEU A 78 5.49 7.89 5.30
C LEU A 78 4.66 6.62 5.09
N PRO A 79 4.65 5.68 6.04
CA PRO A 79 3.75 4.54 5.98
C PRO A 79 2.31 4.99 5.75
N ARG A 80 1.62 4.35 4.79
CA ARG A 80 0.27 4.73 4.37
C ARG A 80 -0.74 4.77 5.52
N THR A 81 -0.53 3.98 6.57
CA THR A 81 -1.34 4.04 7.79
C THR A 81 -1.23 5.38 8.51
N ILE A 82 0.00 5.92 8.61
CA ILE A 82 0.24 7.24 9.20
C ILE A 82 -0.35 8.32 8.30
N GLU A 83 -0.13 8.23 6.99
CA GLU A 83 -0.70 9.15 6.01
C GLU A 83 -2.23 9.19 6.08
N ASN A 84 -2.90 8.03 6.00
CA ASN A 84 -4.35 7.92 6.10
C ASN A 84 -4.88 8.44 7.44
N PHE A 85 -4.15 8.23 8.53
CA PHE A 85 -4.52 8.75 9.85
C PHE A 85 -4.50 10.28 9.84
N ILE A 86 -3.44 10.90 9.32
CA ILE A 86 -3.33 12.36 9.18
C ILE A 86 -4.44 12.90 8.28
N ILE A 87 -4.71 12.26 7.14
CA ILE A 87 -5.82 12.64 6.25
C ILE A 87 -7.15 12.60 7.01
N GLY A 88 -7.42 11.54 7.77
CA GLY A 88 -8.64 11.43 8.58
C GLY A 88 -8.76 12.52 9.66
N LEU A 89 -7.64 12.94 10.26
CA LEU A 89 -7.64 14.08 11.19
C LEU A 89 -7.97 15.39 10.47
N VAL A 90 -7.45 15.59 9.26
CA VAL A 90 -7.74 16.79 8.45
C VAL A 90 -9.22 16.81 8.02
N GLU A 91 -9.73 15.69 7.53
CA GLU A 91 -11.13 15.55 7.10
C GLU A 91 -12.13 15.73 8.27
N SER A 92 -11.72 15.38 9.49
CA SER A 92 -12.51 15.59 10.71
C SER A 92 -12.28 16.93 11.40
N GLU A 93 -11.47 17.81 10.79
CA GLU A 93 -11.10 19.13 11.33
C GLU A 93 -10.51 19.06 12.76
N ASN A 94 -9.84 17.96 13.11
CA ASN A 94 -9.23 17.76 14.41
C ASN A 94 -7.88 18.50 14.52
N THR A 95 -7.96 19.83 14.57
CA THR A 95 -6.80 20.73 14.60
C THR A 95 -5.90 20.51 15.81
N GLY A 96 -6.45 20.14 16.97
CA GLY A 96 -5.67 19.86 18.18
C GLY A 96 -4.65 18.73 17.98
N ALA A 97 -5.10 17.60 17.41
CA ALA A 97 -4.20 16.47 17.14
C ALA A 97 -3.17 16.80 16.04
N ILE A 98 -3.56 17.60 15.03
CA ILE A 98 -2.66 18.04 13.96
C ILE A 98 -1.54 18.93 14.54
N GLU A 99 -1.88 19.87 15.42
CA GLU A 99 -0.92 20.74 16.09
C GLU A 99 0.04 19.95 16.98
N GLU A 100 -0.45 18.96 17.72
CA GLU A 100 0.39 18.08 18.53
C GLU A 100 1.38 17.28 17.68
N ILE A 101 0.92 16.73 16.55
CA ILE A 101 1.80 16.05 15.57
C ILE A 101 2.86 17.03 15.03
N ARG A 102 2.48 18.27 14.72
CA ARG A 102 3.45 19.28 14.25
C ARG A 102 4.53 19.55 15.30
N CYS A 103 4.14 19.79 16.55
CA CYS A 103 5.08 20.03 17.65
C CYS A 103 6.05 18.84 17.82
N LEU A 104 5.56 17.60 17.76
CA LEU A 104 6.42 16.41 17.86
C LEU A 104 7.46 16.33 16.72
N ILE A 105 7.08 16.74 15.51
CA ILE A 105 7.98 16.78 14.35
C ILE A 105 9.04 17.87 14.52
N GLU A 106 8.65 19.06 15.00
CA GLU A 106 9.55 20.17 15.30
C GLU A 106 10.57 19.76 16.38
N ASP A 107 10.11 19.19 17.50
CA ASP A 107 10.97 18.70 18.58
C ASP A 107 11.98 17.64 18.11
N ALA A 108 11.55 16.71 17.26
CA ALA A 108 12.43 15.69 16.68
C ALA A 108 13.48 16.31 15.73
N SER A 109 13.09 17.30 14.93
CA SER A 109 13.97 18.00 13.99
C SER A 109 15.04 18.80 14.73
N ASP A 110 14.65 19.50 15.79
CA ASP A 110 15.56 20.23 16.68
C ASP A 110 16.55 19.30 17.39
N GLY A 111 16.14 18.07 17.68
CA GLY A 111 17.01 17.02 18.21
C GLY A 111 18.10 16.60 17.21
N LEU A 112 17.75 16.46 15.93
CA LEU A 112 18.70 16.10 14.87
C LEU A 112 19.71 17.24 14.61
N ALA A 113 19.26 18.50 14.62
CA ALA A 113 20.12 19.67 14.41
C ALA A 113 21.18 19.91 15.51
N LYS A 114 21.10 19.20 16.65
CA LYS A 114 22.05 19.29 17.77
C LYS A 114 23.11 18.17 17.78
N VAL A 115 23.03 17.22 16.85
CA VAL A 115 23.94 16.06 16.77
C VAL A 115 25.04 16.25 15.72
N ASP A 116 24.95 17.31 14.90
CA ASP A 116 26.00 17.83 14.02
C ASP A 116 26.76 19.00 14.67
#